data_AF-A0A7S1HY46-F1
#
_entry.id   AF-A0A7S1HY46-F1
#
_cell.length_a   1.000
_cell.length_b   1.000
_cell.length_c   1.000
_cell.angle_alpha   90.00
_cell.angle_beta   90.00
_cell.angle_gamma   90.00
#
_symmetry.space_group_name_H-M   'P 1'
#
loop_
_entity.id
_entity.type
_entity.pdbx_description
1 polymer ?
#
loop_
_entity_poly.entity_id
_entity_poly.type
_entity_poly.pdbx_seq_one_letter_code
_entity_poly.pdbx_strand_id
1 'polypeptide(L)'
;HLAGGYVMKNTGDMFKLVFVSAREAVAYCVVVQEALMAAEWPEHMLNKYPEFKGHTYVSTRPGTPDQVAFRGPRVRIAVQNFEREKGLCAQYDDDGQLLDLQGPDAQQCTQMLRMCMGGEILISTRTHQLTKGVEFPLVSAQPEIQELPEVRKVRADVPLEKPVYQVFPS
;
A
#
# COMPACT_ATOMS: atom_id res chain seq x y z
N HIS A 1 10.45 17.41 -0.25
CA HIS A 1 10.69 16.25 0.61
C HIS A 1 9.47 15.35 0.55
N LEU A 2 9.58 14.21 -0.15
CA LEU A 2 8.49 13.22 -0.27
C LEU A 2 8.31 12.50 1.07
N ALA A 3 7.25 12.87 1.81
CA ALA A 3 6.59 12.11 2.86
C ALA A 3 7.42 11.50 4.01
N GLY A 4 8.61 12.02 4.36
CA GLY A 4 9.28 11.77 5.66
C GLY A 4 9.53 10.31 6.07
N GLY A 5 9.41 9.34 5.15
CA GLY A 5 9.48 7.92 5.45
C GLY A 5 10.92 7.43 5.54
N TYR A 6 11.18 6.53 6.49
CA TYR A 6 12.44 5.80 6.60
C TYR A 6 12.32 4.43 5.94
N VAL A 7 13.22 4.13 4.99
CA VAL A 7 13.31 2.80 4.37
C VAL A 7 14.03 1.88 5.34
N MET A 8 13.30 0.90 5.88
CA MET A 8 13.86 -0.03 6.86
C MET A 8 14.65 -1.16 6.22
N LYS A 9 14.05 -1.80 5.21
CA LYS A 9 14.62 -3.00 4.60
C LYS A 9 14.07 -3.21 3.20
N ASN A 10 14.96 -3.64 2.32
CA ASN A 10 14.59 -4.29 1.07
C ASN A 10 14.88 -5.79 1.22
N THR A 11 13.87 -6.64 1.05
CA THR A 11 14.04 -8.10 0.98
C THR A 11 13.54 -8.56 -0.38
N GLY A 12 14.44 -8.70 -1.35
CA GLY A 12 14.08 -9.04 -2.72
C GLY A 12 13.33 -7.91 -3.42
N ASP A 13 12.04 -8.12 -3.68
CA ASP A 13 11.10 -7.17 -4.31
C ASP A 13 10.13 -6.52 -3.30
N MET A 14 10.28 -6.82 -2.01
CA MET A 14 9.46 -6.29 -0.93
C MET A 14 10.19 -5.19 -0.16
N PHE A 15 9.55 -4.02 -0.08
CA PHE A 15 10.01 -2.88 0.70
C PHE A 15 9.22 -2.76 2.00
N LYS A 16 9.91 -2.55 3.12
CA LYS A 16 9.30 -2.10 4.39
C LYS A 16 9.67 -0.65 4.64
N LEU A 17 8.65 0.17 4.84
CA LEU A 17 8.76 1.61 5.07
C LEU A 17 8.08 1.96 6.39
N VAL A 18 8.66 2.90 7.13
CA VAL A 18 8.04 3.46 8.34
C VAL A 18 7.86 4.95 8.17
N PHE A 19 6.69 5.42 8.61
CA PHE A 19 6.29 6.82 8.54
C PHE A 19 5.93 7.32 9.93
N VAL A 20 6.14 8.62 10.15
CA VAL A 20 5.77 9.27 11.42
C VAL A 20 4.26 9.42 11.55
N SER A 21 3.52 9.51 10.42
CA SER A 21 2.07 9.65 10.43
C SER A 21 1.37 8.71 9.44
N ALA A 22 0.17 8.25 9.83
CA ALA A 22 -0.71 7.47 8.96
C ALA A 22 -1.08 8.24 7.68
N ARG A 23 -1.29 9.56 7.78
CA ARG A 23 -1.57 10.43 6.65
C ARG A 23 -0.46 10.38 5.60
N GLU A 24 0.79 10.55 6.02
CA GLU A 24 1.93 10.53 5.09
C GLU A 24 2.14 9.15 4.48
N ALA A 25 1.97 8.09 5.28
CA ALA A 25 2.04 6.72 4.77
C ALA A 25 1.01 6.50 3.65
N VAL A 26 -0.27 6.82 3.91
CA VAL A 26 -1.34 6.65 2.91
C VAL A 26 -1.11 7.54 1.69
N ALA A 27 -0.73 8.81 1.88
CA ALA A 27 -0.39 9.71 0.77
C ALA A 27 0.73 9.14 -0.11
N TYR A 28 1.80 8.66 0.51
CA TYR A 28 2.92 8.05 -0.20
C TYR A 28 2.48 6.82 -1.00
N CYS A 29 1.64 5.96 -0.43
CA CYS A 29 1.13 4.77 -1.12
C CYS A 29 0.30 5.14 -2.35
N VAL A 30 -0.55 6.18 -2.26
CA VAL A 30 -1.33 6.70 -3.40
C VAL A 30 -0.39 7.22 -4.48
N VAL A 31 0.56 8.08 -4.12
CA VAL A 31 1.56 8.64 -5.06
C VAL A 31 2.37 7.54 -5.73
N VAL A 32 2.72 6.46 -5.01
CA VAL A 32 3.43 5.31 -5.60
C VAL A 32 2.57 4.65 -6.68
N GLN A 33 1.29 4.36 -6.42
CA GLN A 33 0.43 3.73 -7.43
C GLN A 33 0.24 4.64 -8.66
N GLU A 34 0.01 5.94 -8.44
CA GLU A 34 -0.10 6.93 -9.52
C GLU A 34 1.20 7.02 -10.34
N ALA A 35 2.35 7.07 -9.69
CA ALA A 35 3.66 7.18 -10.35
C ALA A 35 4.01 5.93 -11.14
N LEU A 36 3.71 4.73 -10.61
CA LEU A 36 3.91 3.47 -11.33
C LEU A 36 3.07 3.42 -12.61
N MET A 37 1.84 3.92 -12.55
CA MET A 37 0.94 4.00 -13.70
C MET A 37 1.39 5.06 -14.72
N ALA A 38 1.92 6.20 -14.27
CA ALA A 38 2.40 7.28 -15.13
C ALA A 38 3.77 7.00 -15.76
N ALA A 39 4.57 6.11 -15.18
CA ALA A 39 5.93 5.85 -15.61
C ALA A 39 6.03 5.28 -17.04
N GLU A 40 7.00 5.79 -17.79
CA GLU A 40 7.43 5.21 -19.07
C GLU A 40 8.38 4.04 -18.81
N TRP A 41 7.80 2.85 -18.62
CA TRP A 41 8.57 1.65 -18.35
C TRP A 41 9.52 1.31 -19.50
N PRO A 42 10.83 1.12 -19.24
CA PRO A 42 11.81 0.83 -20.28
C PRO A 42 11.47 -0.43 -21.09
N GLU A 43 11.78 -0.42 -22.39
CA GLU A 43 11.44 -1.52 -23.29
C GLU A 43 12.01 -2.88 -22.81
N HIS A 44 13.22 -2.89 -22.27
CA HIS A 44 13.83 -4.11 -21.73
C HIS A 44 13.03 -4.69 -20.55
N MET A 45 12.44 -3.85 -19.69
CA MET A 45 11.56 -4.29 -18.60
C MET A 45 10.27 -4.87 -19.15
N LEU A 46 9.66 -4.19 -20.13
CA LEU A 46 8.45 -4.66 -20.78
C LEU A 46 8.67 -6.00 -21.50
N ASN A 47 9.83 -6.18 -22.16
CA ASN A 47 10.19 -7.41 -22.85
C ASN A 47 10.43 -8.56 -21.87
N LYS A 48 11.04 -8.27 -20.71
CA LYS A 48 11.27 -9.26 -19.65
C LYS A 48 9.99 -9.64 -18.91
N TYR A 49 9.07 -8.68 -18.72
CA TYR A 49 7.81 -8.83 -18.00
C TYR A 49 6.64 -8.41 -18.90
N PRO A 50 6.19 -9.27 -19.83
CA PRO A 50 5.11 -8.95 -20.74
C PRO A 50 3.80 -8.55 -20.05
N GLU A 51 3.56 -8.97 -18.81
CA GLU A 51 2.42 -8.57 -17.99
C GLU A 51 2.41 -7.09 -17.62
N PHE A 52 3.55 -6.41 -17.73
CA PHE A 52 3.65 -4.95 -17.58
C PHE A 52 3.25 -4.22 -18.87
N LYS A 53 3.20 -4.93 -20.01
CA LYS A 53 2.71 -4.39 -21.28
C LYS A 53 1.19 -4.31 -21.26
N GLY A 54 0.67 -3.17 -21.72
CA GLY A 54 -0.76 -2.95 -21.88
C GLY A 54 -1.36 -2.02 -20.84
N HIS A 55 -2.61 -1.65 -21.10
CA HIS A 55 -3.43 -0.82 -20.22
C HIS A 55 -4.62 -1.67 -19.79
N THR A 56 -4.86 -1.77 -18.49
CA THR A 56 -6.17 -2.22 -18.00
C THR A 56 -7.05 -0.99 -17.91
N TYR A 57 -8.23 -1.05 -18.52
CA TYR A 57 -9.18 0.04 -18.52
C TYR A 57 -10.37 -0.32 -17.63
N VAL A 58 -10.91 0.67 -16.91
CA VAL A 58 -12.15 0.53 -16.16
C VAL A 58 -13.16 1.54 -16.71
N SER A 59 -14.33 1.03 -17.07
CA SER A 59 -15.47 1.85 -17.42
C SER A 59 -16.15 2.30 -16.14
N THR A 60 -15.97 3.58 -15.78
CA THR A 60 -16.50 4.13 -14.53
C THR A 60 -17.98 4.45 -14.63
N ARG A 61 -18.45 4.88 -15.82
CA ARG A 61 -19.86 5.17 -16.11
C ARG A 61 -20.21 4.90 -17.58
N PRO A 62 -21.44 4.48 -17.90
CA PRO A 62 -21.91 4.40 -19.28
C PRO A 62 -21.80 5.77 -19.97
N GLY A 63 -21.12 5.82 -21.12
CA GLY A 63 -20.98 7.04 -21.93
C GLY A 63 -19.77 7.93 -21.59
N THR A 64 -18.93 7.56 -20.62
CA THR A 64 -17.62 8.21 -20.41
C THR A 64 -16.51 7.36 -21.03
N PRO A 65 -15.41 7.97 -21.53
CA PRO A 65 -14.24 7.21 -21.98
C PRO A 65 -13.72 6.31 -20.85
N ASP A 66 -13.27 5.11 -21.21
CA ASP A 66 -12.68 4.22 -20.23
C ASP A 66 -11.39 4.85 -19.66
N GLN A 67 -11.22 4.74 -18.35
CA GLN A 67 -10.05 5.26 -17.67
C GLN A 67 -9.00 4.16 -17.54
N VAL A 68 -7.73 4.50 -17.72
CA VAL A 68 -6.63 3.57 -17.43
C VAL A 68 -6.65 3.30 -15.93
N ALA A 69 -6.89 2.05 -15.56
CA ALA A 69 -6.80 1.56 -14.19
C ALA A 69 -5.41 1.01 -13.84
N PHE A 70 -4.69 0.44 -14.82
CA PHE A 70 -3.32 -0.04 -14.61
C PHE A 70 -2.45 0.08 -15.86
N ARG A 71 -1.18 0.44 -15.66
CA ARG A 71 -0.10 0.41 -16.64
C ARG A 71 1.19 0.04 -15.91
N GLY A 72 1.92 -0.96 -16.40
CA GLY A 72 3.19 -1.39 -15.78
C GLY A 72 3.03 -2.32 -14.56
N PRO A 73 4.04 -2.35 -13.66
CA PRO A 73 4.05 -3.16 -12.44
C PRO A 73 2.91 -2.82 -11.49
N ARG A 74 2.30 -3.87 -10.93
CA ARG A 74 1.16 -3.74 -10.01
C ARG A 74 1.58 -4.08 -8.59
N VAL A 75 2.11 -3.09 -7.88
CA VAL A 75 2.63 -3.29 -6.51
C VAL A 75 1.46 -3.48 -5.55
N ARG A 76 1.59 -4.45 -4.64
CA ARG A 76 0.67 -4.65 -3.51
C ARG A 76 1.14 -3.82 -2.33
N ILE A 77 0.25 -3.07 -1.70
CA ILE A 77 0.62 -2.20 -0.58
C ILE A 77 -0.32 -2.45 0.61
N ALA A 78 0.26 -2.58 1.80
CA ALA A 78 -0.47 -2.69 3.06
C ALA A 78 0.07 -1.66 4.07
N VAL A 79 -0.81 -0.95 4.77
CA VAL A 79 -0.45 0.08 5.77
C VAL A 79 -1.09 -0.22 7.12
N GLN A 80 -0.25 -0.56 8.10
CA GLN A 80 -0.63 -0.73 9.50
C GLN A 80 -0.09 0.42 10.35
N ASN A 81 -0.97 1.00 11.17
CA ASN A 81 -0.53 1.89 12.25
C ASN A 81 -0.10 1.07 13.47
N PHE A 82 1.11 1.31 13.96
CA PHE A 82 1.66 0.61 15.12
C PHE A 82 1.17 1.19 16.45
N GLU A 83 0.95 0.30 17.42
CA GLU A 83 0.70 0.66 18.81
C GLU A 83 1.90 0.30 19.68
N ARG A 84 2.43 1.30 20.39
CA ARG A 84 3.57 1.10 21.30
C ARG A 84 3.30 0.04 22.36
N GLU A 85 2.05 -0.05 22.81
CA GLU A 85 1.61 -0.96 23.88
C GLU A 85 1.47 -2.42 23.40
N LYS A 86 1.37 -2.68 22.09
CA LYS A 86 1.20 -4.02 21.53
C LYS A 86 2.52 -4.80 21.37
N GLY A 87 3.63 -4.30 21.93
CA GLY A 87 4.90 -5.03 21.93
C GLY A 87 5.64 -4.96 20.60
N LEU A 88 5.87 -3.75 20.11
CA LEU A 88 6.75 -3.51 18.96
C LEU A 88 8.20 -3.84 19.33
N CYS A 89 8.80 -4.79 18.62
CA CYS A 89 10.22 -5.09 18.72
C CYS A 89 10.94 -4.52 17.50
N ALA A 90 11.81 -3.54 17.74
CA ALA A 90 12.69 -2.98 16.72
C ALA A 90 14.03 -3.72 16.74
N GLN A 91 14.44 -4.25 15.60
CA GLN A 91 15.73 -4.87 15.39
C GLN A 91 16.65 -3.90 14.67
N TYR A 92 17.87 -3.76 15.15
CA TYR A 92 18.89 -2.88 14.58
C TYR A 92 20.10 -3.71 14.14
N ASP A 93 20.83 -3.22 13.14
CA ASP A 93 22.15 -3.77 12.81
C ASP A 93 23.25 -3.25 13.75
N ASP A 94 24.50 -3.69 13.52
CA ASP A 94 25.65 -3.32 14.35
C ASP A 94 25.96 -1.81 14.30
N ASP A 95 25.53 -1.11 13.23
CA ASP A 95 25.68 0.33 13.04
C ASP A 95 24.49 1.14 13.62
N GLY A 96 23.52 0.45 14.25
CA GLY A 96 22.34 1.06 14.85
C GLY A 96 21.26 1.46 13.85
N GLN A 97 21.32 1.01 12.60
CA GLN A 97 20.28 1.24 11.61
C GLN A 97 19.12 0.26 11.81
N LEU A 98 17.90 0.76 11.68
CA LEU A 98 16.69 -0.03 11.88
C LEU A 98 16.52 -1.08 10.76
N LEU A 99 16.65 -2.35 11.11
CA LEU A 99 16.62 -3.50 10.19
C LEU A 99 15.22 -4.12 10.05
N ASP A 100 14.48 -4.29 11.15
CA ASP A 100 13.14 -4.87 11.10
C ASP A 100 12.24 -4.41 12.26
N LEU A 101 10.93 -4.46 12.02
CA LEU A 101 9.90 -4.31 13.05
C LEU A 101 9.15 -5.62 13.15
N GLN A 102 9.07 -6.14 14.37
CA GLN A 102 8.35 -7.36 14.71
C GLN A 102 7.29 -7.09 15.77
N GLY A 103 6.27 -7.94 15.82
CA GLY A 103 5.17 -7.85 16.76
C GLY A 103 3.82 -8.05 16.09
N PRO A 104 2.73 -7.99 16.87
CA PRO A 104 1.38 -8.22 16.37
C PRO A 104 1.01 -7.33 15.19
N ASP A 105 1.32 -6.03 15.25
CA ASP A 105 1.02 -5.10 14.16
C ASP A 105 1.83 -5.39 12.88
N ALA A 106 3.10 -5.77 13.01
CA ALA A 106 3.91 -6.18 11.86
C ALA A 106 3.35 -7.47 11.22
N GLN A 107 2.86 -8.40 12.05
CA GLN A 107 2.17 -9.60 11.58
C GLN A 107 0.86 -9.25 10.88
N GLN A 108 0.04 -8.35 11.46
CA GLN A 108 -1.20 -7.87 10.84
C GLN A 108 -0.94 -7.23 9.47
N CYS A 109 0.06 -6.36 9.36
CA CYS A 109 0.45 -5.75 8.09
C CYS A 109 0.85 -6.80 7.05
N THR A 110 1.61 -7.82 7.46
CA THR A 110 2.02 -8.93 6.60
C THR A 110 0.83 -9.75 6.11
N GLN A 111 -0.15 -10.03 6.97
CA GLN A 111 -1.37 -10.74 6.57
C GLN A 111 -2.24 -9.90 5.65
N MET A 112 -2.35 -8.60 5.92
CA MET A 112 -3.04 -7.66 5.06
C MET A 112 -2.45 -7.64 3.64
N LEU A 113 -1.12 -7.60 3.53
CA LEU A 113 -0.42 -7.66 2.25
C LEU A 113 -0.67 -8.96 1.48
N ARG A 114 -0.88 -10.09 2.17
CA ARG A 114 -1.16 -11.39 1.53
C ARG A 114 -2.52 -11.45 0.86
N MET A 115 -3.51 -10.67 1.31
CA MET A 115 -4.83 -10.56 0.68
C MET A 115 -4.91 -9.48 -0.40
N CYS A 116 -3.92 -8.59 -0.42
CA CYS A 116 -3.84 -7.49 -1.36
C CYS A 116 -3.63 -8.02 -2.79
N MET A 117 -4.37 -7.48 -3.74
CA MET A 117 -4.15 -7.74 -5.17
C MET A 117 -3.20 -6.70 -5.75
N GLY A 118 -2.53 -7.03 -6.85
CA GLY A 118 -1.59 -6.11 -7.48
C GLY A 118 -2.26 -4.78 -7.83
N GLY A 119 -1.66 -3.67 -7.37
CA GLY A 119 -2.17 -2.31 -7.58
C GLY A 119 -3.11 -1.82 -6.49
N GLU A 120 -3.42 -2.64 -5.48
CA GLU A 120 -4.24 -2.22 -4.36
C GLU A 120 -3.42 -1.66 -3.20
N ILE A 121 -4.10 -0.83 -2.42
CA ILE A 121 -3.63 -0.32 -1.13
C ILE A 121 -4.65 -0.75 -0.09
N LEU A 122 -4.24 -1.59 0.86
CA LEU A 122 -5.06 -1.99 1.99
C LEU A 122 -4.57 -1.32 3.27
N ILE A 123 -5.50 -0.86 4.10
CA ILE A 123 -5.22 -0.22 5.38
C ILE A 123 -6.09 -0.82 6.48
N SER A 124 -5.55 -0.88 7.70
CA SER A 124 -6.33 -1.38 8.84
C SER A 124 -7.36 -0.37 9.32
N THR A 125 -8.30 -0.85 10.15
CA THR A 125 -9.30 0.00 10.83
C THR A 125 -8.67 1.20 11.52
N ARG A 126 -7.56 1.01 12.24
CA ARG A 126 -6.89 2.09 12.95
C ARG A 126 -6.30 3.13 12.00
N THR A 127 -5.61 2.68 10.94
CA THR A 127 -5.07 3.58 9.92
C THR A 127 -6.20 4.40 9.30
N HIS A 128 -7.33 3.76 8.95
CA HIS A 128 -8.50 4.45 8.41
C HIS A 128 -9.08 5.50 9.38
N GLN A 129 -9.22 5.17 10.66
CA GLN A 129 -9.70 6.12 11.68
C GLN A 129 -8.80 7.36 11.76
N LEU A 130 -7.48 7.19 11.69
CA LEU A 130 -6.51 8.27 11.74
C LEU A 130 -6.47 9.13 10.47
N THR A 131 -6.97 8.61 9.34
CA THR A 131 -7.02 9.34 8.07
C THR A 131 -8.42 9.86 7.72
N LYS A 132 -9.42 9.57 8.54
CA LYS A 132 -10.80 9.97 8.27
C LYS A 132 -10.94 11.49 8.36
N GLY A 133 -11.45 12.11 7.29
CA GLY A 133 -11.62 13.57 7.21
C GLY A 133 -10.32 14.36 7.11
N VAL A 134 -9.20 13.68 6.84
CA VAL A 134 -7.90 14.31 6.66
C VAL A 134 -7.69 14.63 5.18
N GLU A 135 -7.23 15.84 4.89
CA GLU A 135 -6.83 16.20 3.53
C GLU A 135 -5.44 15.65 3.20
N PHE A 136 -5.31 15.11 2.00
CA PHE A 136 -4.06 14.67 1.41
C PHE A 136 -3.59 15.71 0.39
N PRO A 137 -2.71 16.66 0.75
CA PRO A 137 -2.30 17.73 -0.17
C PRO A 137 -1.23 17.28 -1.19
N LEU A 138 -0.65 16.09 -1.01
CA LEU A 138 0.43 15.58 -1.84
C LEU A 138 -0.05 14.65 -2.97
N VAL A 139 -1.34 14.33 -3.01
CA VAL A 139 -1.95 13.44 -4.02
C VAL A 139 -2.70 14.28 -5.05
N SER A 140 -2.90 13.72 -6.24
CA SER A 140 -3.52 14.45 -7.36
C SER A 140 -5.00 14.79 -7.11
N ALA A 141 -5.73 13.92 -6.41
CA ALA A 141 -7.04 14.17 -5.84
C ALA A 141 -7.27 13.32 -4.57
N GLN A 142 -8.32 13.66 -3.81
CA GLN A 142 -8.57 12.99 -2.53
C GLN A 142 -8.94 11.52 -2.74
N PRO A 143 -8.23 10.57 -2.10
CA PRO A 143 -8.50 9.15 -2.30
C PRO A 143 -9.82 8.76 -1.64
N GLU A 144 -10.53 7.85 -2.28
CA GLU A 144 -11.70 7.22 -1.67
C GLU A 144 -11.25 6.04 -0.80
N ILE A 145 -11.84 5.89 0.38
CA ILE A 145 -11.53 4.79 1.29
C ILE A 145 -12.82 4.03 1.59
N GLN A 146 -12.87 2.75 1.22
CA GLN A 146 -14.04 1.90 1.42
C GLN A 146 -13.68 0.66 2.23
N GLU A 147 -14.64 0.14 2.97
CA GLU A 147 -14.48 -1.15 3.64
C GLU A 147 -14.35 -2.27 2.59
N LEU A 148 -13.34 -3.12 2.75
CA LEU A 148 -13.12 -4.23 1.86
C LEU A 148 -14.19 -5.29 2.11
N PRO A 149 -14.95 -5.73 1.09
CA PRO A 149 -15.97 -6.75 1.26
C PRO A 149 -15.39 -8.04 1.86
N GLU A 150 -16.10 -8.63 2.83
CA GLU A 150 -15.76 -9.86 3.59
C GLU A 150 -15.32 -11.08 2.74
N VAL A 151 -15.47 -11.04 1.41
CA VAL A 151 -15.40 -12.19 0.49
C VAL A 151 -13.97 -12.67 0.18
N ARG A 152 -12.92 -11.93 0.54
CA ARG A 152 -11.53 -12.38 0.27
C ARG A 152 -11.05 -13.34 1.35
N LYS A 153 -11.18 -14.64 1.08
CA LYS A 153 -10.72 -15.74 1.97
C LYS A 153 -9.25 -15.53 2.37
N VAL A 154 -9.01 -15.21 3.64
CA VAL A 154 -7.67 -15.22 4.24
C VAL A 154 -7.27 -16.68 4.48
N ARG A 155 -6.00 -17.04 4.29
CA ARG A 155 -5.48 -18.27 4.89
C ARG A 155 -5.69 -18.19 6.41
N ALA A 156 -6.23 -19.26 7.00
CA ALA A 156 -6.81 -19.26 8.34
C ALA A 156 -5.79 -19.24 9.50
N ASP A 157 -4.50 -19.03 9.22
CA ASP A 157 -3.41 -19.28 10.18
C ASP A 157 -3.13 -18.11 11.13
N VAL A 158 -3.57 -16.88 10.82
CA VAL A 158 -3.45 -15.72 11.74
C VAL A 158 -4.72 -14.86 11.68
N PRO A 159 -5.35 -14.55 12.84
CA PRO A 159 -6.54 -13.70 12.86
C PRO A 159 -6.18 -12.27 12.44
N LEU A 160 -6.80 -11.83 11.35
CA LEU A 160 -6.71 -10.46 10.87
C LEU A 160 -7.67 -9.55 11.66
N GLU A 161 -7.20 -8.39 12.09
CA GLU A 161 -8.08 -7.37 12.64
C GLU A 161 -9.01 -6.83 11.55
N LYS A 162 -10.32 -7.04 11.74
CA LYS A 162 -11.38 -6.58 10.83
C LYS A 162 -12.10 -5.37 11.42
N PRO A 163 -12.67 -4.49 10.57
CA PRO A 163 -12.58 -4.50 9.11
C PRO A 163 -11.21 -4.06 8.56
N VAL A 164 -10.97 -4.39 7.28
CA VAL A 164 -9.87 -3.83 6.48
C VAL A 164 -10.48 -2.92 5.43
N TYR A 165 -9.77 -1.85 5.08
CA TYR A 165 -10.22 -0.86 4.12
C TYR A 165 -9.33 -0.85 2.89
N GLN A 166 -9.91 -0.62 1.72
CA GLN A 166 -9.19 -0.36 0.49
C GLN A 166 -9.15 1.14 0.22
N VAL A 167 -7.97 1.63 -0.15
CA VAL A 167 -7.76 3.01 -0.61
C VAL A 167 -7.72 3.00 -2.13
N PHE A 168 -8.54 3.84 -2.74
CA PHE A 168 -8.62 4.04 -4.18
C PHE A 168 -7.94 5.36 -4.52
N PRO A 169 -6.79 5.34 -5.23
CA PRO A 169 -6.27 6.53 -5.91
C PRO A 169 -7.36 7.12 -6.81
N SER A 170 -7.45 8.45 -6.80
CA SER A 170 -8.41 9.24 -7.58
C SER A 170 -8.10 9.29 -9.07
#